data_AF-A0A349BBP5-F1
#
_entry.id   AF-A0A349BBP5-F1
#
_cell.length_a   1.000
_cell.length_b   1.000
_cell.length_c   1.000
_cell.angle_alpha   90.00
_cell.angle_beta   90.00
_cell.angle_gamma   90.00
#
_symmetry.space_group_name_H-M   'P 1'
#
loop_
_entity.id
_entity.type
_entity.pdbx_description
1 polymer ?
#
loop_
_entity_poly.entity_id
_entity_poly.type
_entity_poly.pdbx_seq_one_letter_code
_entity_poly.pdbx_strand_id
1 'polypeptide(L)'
;MRIGEGDDRLVIPCIPDEEHQEQLTREEITASVHYIHFEMDADQIEAFAAGPVELALTHDNYEHATTLGEETVAELLADLRP
;
A
#
# COMPACT_ATOMS: atom_id res chain seq x y z
N MET A 1 0.94 -3.24 -1.95
CA MET A 1 -0.48 -3.63 -2.01
C MET A 1 -0.71 -4.55 -3.20
N ARG A 2 -1.55 -5.57 -3.04
CA ARG A 2 -1.91 -6.53 -4.08
C ARG A 2 -3.43 -6.54 -4.24
N ILE A 3 -3.93 -6.55 -5.47
CA ILE A 3 -5.37 -6.48 -5.76
C ILE A 3 -5.75 -7.63 -6.69
N GLY A 4 -6.79 -8.38 -6.31
CA GLY A 4 -7.24 -9.57 -7.03
C GLY A 4 -6.56 -10.85 -6.59
N GLU A 5 -6.84 -11.94 -7.31
CA GLU A 5 -6.36 -13.29 -7.01
C GLU A 5 -5.56 -13.88 -8.18
N GLY A 6 -4.73 -14.88 -7.88
CA GLY A 6 -3.99 -15.63 -8.90
C GLY A 6 -2.82 -14.86 -9.52
N ASP A 7 -2.42 -15.30 -10.71
CA ASP A 7 -1.23 -14.81 -11.42
C ASP A 7 -1.43 -13.42 -12.04
N ASP A 8 -2.68 -13.01 -12.27
CA ASP A 8 -3.05 -11.73 -12.88
C ASP A 8 -3.26 -10.60 -11.83
N ARG A 9 -2.96 -10.86 -10.55
CA ARG A 9 -3.12 -9.85 -9.50
C ARG A 9 -2.26 -8.62 -9.76
N LEU A 10 -2.83 -7.44 -9.52
CA LEU A 10 -2.10 -6.19 -9.62
C LEU A 10 -1.22 -6.01 -8.39
N VAL A 11 0.00 -5.50 -8.58
CA VAL A 11 0.93 -5.16 -7.50
C VAL A 11 1.24 -3.68 -7.54
N ILE A 12 0.84 -2.98 -6.49
CA ILE A 12 1.01 -1.53 -6.33
C ILE A 12 2.02 -1.32 -5.19
N PRO A 13 3.28 -0.97 -5.49
CA PRO A 13 4.28 -0.69 -4.47
C PRO A 13 3.94 0.61 -3.73
N CYS A 14 4.34 0.71 -2.46
CA CYS A 14 4.26 1.98 -1.76
C CYS A 14 5.45 2.86 -2.09
N ILE A 15 5.25 4.17 -2.07
CA ILE A 15 6.30 5.18 -2.23
C ILE A 15 6.48 5.86 -0.87
N PRO A 16 7.68 5.83 -0.27
CA PRO A 16 7.97 6.61 0.92
C PRO A 16 7.82 8.11 0.65
N ASP A 17 7.24 8.85 1.59
CA ASP A 17 7.10 10.29 1.48
C ASP A 17 8.48 10.98 1.61
N GLU A 18 8.88 11.76 0.60
CA GLU A 18 10.19 12.42 0.51
C GLU A 18 10.37 13.50 1.60
N GLU A 19 9.33 14.25 1.99
CA GLU A 19 9.45 15.29 3.03
C GLU A 19 9.70 14.67 4.43
N HIS A 20 9.26 13.43 4.64
CA HIS A 20 9.59 12.68 5.85
C HIS A 20 11.02 12.10 5.82
N GLN A 21 11.54 11.79 4.63
CA GLN A 21 12.94 11.36 4.46
C GLN A 21 13.93 12.47 4.83
N GLU A 22 13.60 13.73 4.52
CA GLU A 22 14.47 14.88 4.84
C GLU A 22 14.63 15.14 6.36
N GLN A 23 13.69 14.67 7.18
CA GLN A 23 13.79 14.77 8.64
C GLN A 23 14.70 13.70 9.27
N LEU A 24 15.10 12.69 8.49
CA LEU A 24 16.09 11.69 8.89
C LEU A 24 17.50 12.27 8.71
N THR A 25 17.85 13.21 9.59
CA THR A 25 19.13 13.94 9.58
C THR A 25 20.38 13.08 9.88
N ARG A 26 20.24 11.75 9.98
CA ARG A 26 21.33 10.79 10.22
C ARG A 26 21.14 9.53 9.40
N GLU A 27 22.07 9.27 8.48
CA GLU A 27 22.07 8.11 7.57
C GLU A 27 22.01 6.74 8.29
N GLU A 28 22.44 6.68 9.56
CA GLU A 28 22.53 5.43 10.34
C GLU A 28 21.31 5.17 11.24
N ILE A 29 20.30 6.06 11.26
CA ILE A 29 19.12 5.90 12.11
C ILE A 29 17.89 5.70 11.22
N THR A 30 17.43 4.45 11.11
CA THR A 30 16.13 4.15 10.52
C THR A 30 15.03 4.72 11.40
N ALA A 31 14.12 5.49 10.81
CA ALA A 31 12.92 5.95 11.49
C ALA A 31 12.12 4.75 12.03
N SER A 32 11.55 4.86 13.23
CA SER A 32 10.57 3.87 13.68
C SER A 32 9.21 4.03 12.99
N VAL A 33 8.99 5.15 12.30
CA VAL A 33 7.74 5.53 11.64
C VAL A 33 8.06 6.05 10.25
N HIS A 34 7.32 5.59 9.24
CA HIS A 34 7.42 6.06 7.86
C HIS A 34 6.03 6.43 7.35
N TYR A 35 5.94 7.55 6.65
CA TYR A 35 4.78 7.88 5.83
C TYR A 35 5.00 7.30 4.43
N ILE A 36 3.95 6.69 3.89
CA ILE A 36 3.95 6.06 2.58
C ILE A 36 2.68 6.39 1.83
N HIS A 37 2.76 6.39 0.51
CA HIS A 37 1.63 6.60 -0.39
C HIS A 37 1.50 5.43 -1.35
N PHE A 38 0.28 5.15 -1.80
CA PHE A 38 0.00 4.23 -2.90
C PHE A 38 -0.68 5.02 -4.00
N GLU A 39 0.04 5.24 -5.09
CA GLU A 39 -0.51 5.90 -6.27
C GLU A 39 -1.30 4.89 -7.09
N MET A 40 -2.54 5.22 -7.41
CA MET A 40 -3.45 4.35 -8.15
C MET A 40 -4.10 5.12 -9.29
N ASP A 41 -4.15 4.51 -10.48
CA ASP A 41 -4.95 5.01 -11.59
C ASP A 41 -6.44 4.59 -11.45
N ALA A 42 -7.29 5.11 -12.33
CA ALA A 42 -8.72 4.86 -12.28
C ALA A 42 -9.07 3.36 -12.45
N ASP A 43 -8.37 2.63 -13.32
CA ASP A 43 -8.63 1.20 -13.55
C ASP A 43 -8.22 0.37 -12.33
N GLN A 44 -7.12 0.75 -11.68
CA GLN A 44 -6.65 0.15 -10.44
C GLN A 44 -7.60 0.42 -9.25
N ILE A 45 -8.22 1.60 -9.18
CA ILE A 45 -9.24 1.92 -8.17
C ILE A 45 -10.50 1.07 -8.39
N GLU A 46 -10.92 0.86 -9.64
CA GLU A 46 -12.04 -0.05 -9.93
C GLU A 46 -11.71 -1.50 -9.57
N ALA A 47 -10.48 -1.95 -9.85
CA ALA A 47 -10.02 -3.27 -9.42
C ALA A 47 -9.99 -3.41 -7.89
N PHE A 48 -9.58 -2.36 -7.17
CA PHE A 48 -9.57 -2.31 -5.71
C PHE A 48 -10.98 -2.49 -5.12
N ALA A 49 -11.99 -1.91 -5.75
CA ALA A 49 -13.37 -2.06 -5.33
C ALA A 49 -13.99 -3.43 -5.63
N ALA A 50 -13.48 -4.13 -6.64
CA ALA A 50 -14.05 -5.38 -7.12
C ALA A 50 -13.41 -6.64 -6.50
N GLY A 51 -12.12 -6.59 -6.19
CA GLY A 51 -11.35 -7.76 -5.81
C GLY A 51 -10.91 -7.76 -4.34
N PRO A 52 -10.47 -8.91 -3.82
CA PRO A 52 -9.79 -8.93 -2.53
C PRO A 52 -8.53 -8.07 -2.61
N VAL A 53 -8.29 -7.31 -1.55
CA VAL A 53 -7.09 -6.47 -1.41
C VAL A 53 -6.22 -7.04 -0.32
N GLU A 54 -4.94 -7.23 -0.60
CA GLU A 54 -3.94 -7.69 0.35
C GLU A 54 -2.86 -6.62 0.56
N LEU A 55 -2.62 -6.28 1.82
CA LEU A 55 -1.44 -5.52 2.20
C LEU A 55 -0.30 -6.52 2.48
N ALA A 56 0.78 -6.40 1.70
CA ALA A 56 1.88 -7.34 1.74
C ALA A 56 3.24 -6.64 1.88
N LEU A 57 4.10 -7.25 2.69
CA LEU A 57 5.51 -6.94 2.89
C LEU A 57 6.33 -8.05 2.25
N THR A 58 7.27 -7.67 1.38
CA THR A 58 8.08 -8.60 0.56
C THR A 58 9.56 -8.52 0.88
N HIS A 59 9.91 -7.94 2.03
CA HIS A 59 11.30 -7.81 2.45
C HIS A 59 11.83 -9.18 2.89
N ASP A 60 13.04 -9.56 2.45
CA ASP A 60 13.62 -10.90 2.70
C ASP A 60 13.68 -11.29 4.20
N ASN A 61 13.81 -10.30 5.07
CA ASN A 61 13.87 -10.50 6.52
C ASN A 61 12.51 -10.33 7.23
N TYR A 62 11.45 -9.99 6.49
CA TYR A 62 10.11 -9.80 7.02
C TYR A 62 9.04 -9.93 5.91
N GLU A 63 8.73 -11.18 5.56
CA GLU A 63 7.65 -11.50 4.64
C GLU A 63 6.33 -11.67 5.41
N HIS A 64 5.33 -10.87 5.06
CA HIS A 64 4.01 -10.94 5.68
C HIS A 64 2.93 -10.42 4.74
N ALA A 65 1.71 -10.91 4.90
CA ALA A 65 0.56 -10.48 4.13
C ALA A 65 -0.73 -10.58 4.94
N THR A 66 -1.63 -9.63 4.75
CA THR A 66 -2.96 -9.65 5.32
C THR A 66 -3.99 -9.14 4.32
N THR A 67 -5.11 -9.85 4.19
CA THR A 67 -6.27 -9.37 3.44
C THR A 67 -6.95 -8.26 4.22
N LEU A 68 -7.32 -7.17 3.53
CA LEU A 68 -8.09 -6.08 4.10
C LEU A 68 -9.56 -6.49 4.19
N GLY A 69 -10.20 -6.16 5.32
CA GLY A 69 -11.63 -6.40 5.51
C GLY A 69 -12.48 -5.42 4.68
N GLU A 70 -13.74 -5.78 4.46
CA GLU A 70 -14.69 -4.99 3.66
C GLU A 70 -14.87 -3.56 4.19
N GLU A 71 -14.87 -3.37 5.52
CA GLU A 71 -14.99 -2.05 6.15
C GLU A 71 -13.79 -1.15 5.82
N THR A 72 -12.57 -1.67 5.95
CA THR A 72 -11.34 -0.93 5.61
C THR A 72 -11.27 -0.60 4.11
N VAL A 73 -11.66 -1.54 3.25
CA VAL A 73 -11.74 -1.30 1.80
C VAL A 73 -12.75 -0.20 1.50
N ALA A 74 -13.92 -0.21 2.14
CA ALA A 74 -14.94 0.82 1.95
C ALA A 74 -14.49 2.21 2.42
N GLU A 75 -13.79 2.30 3.56
CA GLU A 75 -13.22 3.55 4.05
C GLU A 75 -12.19 4.11 3.06
N LEU A 76 -11.22 3.31 2.63
CA LEU A 76 -10.18 3.74 1.70
C LEU A 76 -10.75 4.13 0.33
N LEU A 77 -11.81 3.47 -0.13
CA LEU A 77 -12.49 3.84 -1.37
C LEU A 77 -13.15 5.22 -1.29
N ALA A 78 -13.59 5.66 -0.11
CA ALA A 78 -14.13 7.00 0.07
C ALA A 78 -13.06 8.09 -0.13
N ASP A 79 -11.79 7.78 0.16
CA ASP A 79 -10.67 8.67 -0.12
C ASP A 79 -10.25 8.65 -1.60
N LEU A 80 -10.31 7.47 -2.23
CA LEU A 80 -9.89 7.26 -3.63
C LEU A 80 -10.91 7.76 -4.66
N ARG A 81 -12.21 7.81 -4.31
CA ARG A 81 -13.31 8.22 -5.19
C ARG A 81 -13.99 9.50 -4.65
N PRO A 82 -13.47 10.70 -4.99
CA PRO A 82 -14.08 11.96 -4.58
C PRO A 82 -15.45 12.23 -5.22
#